data_AF-A0A9N9HGC3-F1
#
_entry.id   AF-A0A9N9HGC3-F1
#
_cell.length_a   1.000
_cell.length_b   1.000
_cell.length_c   1.000
_cell.angle_alpha   90.00
_cell.angle_beta   90.00
_cell.angle_gamma   90.00
#
_symmetry.space_group_name_H-M   'P 1'
#
loop_
_entity.id
_entity.type
_entity.pdbx_description
1 polymer ?
#
loop_
_entity_poly.entity_id
_entity_poly.type
_entity_poly.pdbx_seq_one_letter_code
_entity_poly.pdbx_strand_id
1 'polypeptide(L)'
;SEVADAFRSIYENPNNPLTYPRLLQCDEDRSFMGNVTLLMNKHGVRIRRIKARFRHTSLAIVDRYAGLFTLRVFKNQYAIEFLLPSGKV
;
A
#
# COMPACT_ATOMS: atom_id res chain seq x y z
N SER A 1 5.98 4.90 12.46
CA SER A 1 6.53 4.33 11.19
C SER A 1 5.36 4.42 10.25
N GLU A 2 5.49 5.20 9.18
CA GLU A 2 4.37 5.56 8.32
C GLU A 2 3.54 4.34 7.87
N VAL A 3 4.21 3.26 7.47
CA VAL A 3 3.55 2.01 7.05
C VAL A 3 2.79 1.34 8.21
N ALA A 4 3.36 1.31 9.42
CA ALA A 4 2.66 0.77 10.59
C ALA A 4 1.44 1.62 10.97
N ASP A 5 1.57 2.95 10.87
CA ASP A 5 0.51 3.89 11.16
C ASP A 5 -0.63 3.79 10.11
N ALA A 6 -0.29 3.55 8.84
CA ALA A 6 -1.26 3.23 7.79
C ALA A 6 -1.99 1.91 8.05
N PHE A 7 -1.31 0.87 8.53
CA PHE A 7 -1.99 -0.37 8.92
C PHE A 7 -2.97 -0.17 10.08
N ARG A 8 -2.61 0.65 11.08
CA ARG A 8 -3.52 1.01 12.17
C ARG A 8 -4.73 1.77 11.66
N SER A 9 -4.53 2.78 10.81
CA SER A 9 -5.65 3.57 10.27
C SER A 9 -6.63 2.74 9.44
N ILE A 10 -6.16 1.65 8.83
CA ILE A 10 -7.03 0.70 8.12
C ILE A 10 -7.76 -0.22 9.11
N TYR A 11 -7.04 -0.94 9.96
CA TYR A 11 -7.59 -2.08 10.72
C TYR A 11 -8.08 -1.74 12.13
N GLU A 12 -7.68 -0.60 12.69
CA GLU A 12 -8.15 -0.12 14.00
C GLU A 12 -9.29 0.91 13.84
N ASN A 13 -9.66 1.27 12.60
CA ASN A 13 -10.78 2.18 12.34
C ASN A 13 -12.12 1.48 12.59
N PRO A 14 -12.94 1.94 13.56
CA PRO A 14 -14.21 1.30 13.90
C PRO A 14 -15.26 1.38 12.78
N ASN A 15 -15.09 2.32 11.84
CA ASN A 15 -15.98 2.46 10.69
C ASN A 15 -15.54 1.61 9.48
N ASN A 16 -14.40 0.93 9.58
CA ASN A 16 -13.90 0.05 8.53
C ASN A 16 -14.20 -1.41 8.89
N PRO A 17 -14.92 -2.18 8.05
CA PRO A 17 -15.21 -3.59 8.33
C PRO A 17 -13.97 -4.51 8.25
N LEU A 18 -12.83 -3.99 7.78
CA LEU A 18 -11.61 -4.78 7.65
C LEU A 18 -10.94 -5.03 9.00
N THR A 19 -10.63 -6.30 9.27
CA THR A 19 -9.82 -6.71 10.41
C THR A 19 -8.40 -7.04 9.98
N TYR A 20 -7.47 -7.11 10.93
CA TYR A 20 -6.11 -7.60 10.68
C TYR A 20 -6.13 -8.96 9.94
N PRO A 21 -5.30 -9.13 8.89
CA PRO A 21 -5.30 -10.35 8.10
C PRO A 21 -4.57 -11.49 8.82
N ARG A 22 -4.78 -12.72 8.37
CA ARG A 22 -3.99 -13.87 8.88
C ARG A 22 -2.56 -13.92 8.33
N LEU A 23 -2.35 -13.36 7.14
CA LEU A 23 -1.07 -13.35 6.43
C LEU A 23 -0.88 -12.00 5.73
N LEU A 24 0.24 -11.34 6.01
CA LEU A 24 0.75 -10.21 5.25
C LEU A 24 1.82 -10.69 4.27
N GLN A 25 1.57 -10.55 2.97
CA GLN A 25 2.59 -10.71 1.94
C GLN A 25 3.10 -9.34 1.52
N CYS A 26 4.41 -9.12 1.63
CA CYS A 26 5.06 -7.88 1.23
C CYS A 26 6.44 -8.20 0.64
N ASP A 27 7.11 -7.21 0.07
CA ASP A 27 8.51 -7.36 -0.33
C ASP A 27 9.45 -7.33 0.91
N GLU A 28 10.76 -7.39 0.64
CA GLU A 28 11.81 -7.31 1.66
C GLU A 28 12.23 -5.88 1.99
N ASP A 29 11.43 -4.87 1.63
CA ASP A 29 11.72 -3.47 1.97
C ASP A 29 11.77 -3.28 3.50
N ARG A 30 12.72 -2.45 3.94
CA ARG A 30 12.90 -2.06 5.35
C ARG A 30 11.68 -1.36 5.93
N SER A 31 10.84 -0.74 5.10
CA SER A 31 9.59 -0.10 5.50
C SER A 31 8.60 -1.10 6.14
N PHE A 32 8.66 -2.37 5.75
CA PHE A 32 7.88 -3.46 6.34
C PHE A 32 8.57 -4.18 7.52
N MET A 33 9.68 -3.63 8.02
CA MET A 33 10.43 -4.14 9.16
C MET A 33 10.18 -3.32 10.44
N GLY A 34 10.82 -3.72 11.55
CA GLY A 34 10.74 -3.01 12.84
C GLY A 34 9.31 -2.91 13.35
N ASN A 35 8.78 -1.68 13.36
CA ASN A 35 7.45 -1.37 13.87
C ASN A 35 6.31 -2.15 13.18
N VAL A 36 6.42 -2.41 11.88
CA VAL A 36 5.43 -3.22 11.16
C VAL A 36 5.47 -4.66 11.66
N THR A 37 6.66 -5.23 11.85
CA THR A 37 6.81 -6.59 12.40
C THR A 37 6.19 -6.69 13.80
N LEU A 38 6.46 -5.71 14.67
CA LEU A 38 5.90 -5.66 16.02
C LEU A 38 4.37 -5.57 16.00
N LEU A 39 3.80 -4.70 15.15
CA LEU A 39 2.36 -4.54 15.00
C LEU A 39 1.70 -5.84 14.50
N MET A 40 2.24 -6.43 13.43
CA MET A 40 1.70 -7.66 12.86
C MET A 40 1.75 -8.81 13.87
N ASN A 41 2.85 -8.96 14.61
CA ASN A 41 2.98 -9.98 15.66
C ASN A 41 1.99 -9.78 16.81
N LYS A 42 1.76 -8.52 17.25
CA LYS A 42 0.75 -8.20 18.28
C LYS A 42 -0.64 -8.70 17.91
N HIS A 43 -0.99 -8.64 16.63
CA HIS A 43 -2.29 -9.08 16.10
C HIS A 43 -2.28 -10.50 15.54
N GLY A 44 -1.22 -11.29 15.77
CA GLY A 44 -1.13 -12.68 15.32
C GLY A 44 -1.02 -12.85 13.80
N VAL A 45 -0.63 -11.80 13.08
CA VAL A 45 -0.49 -11.80 11.62
C VAL A 45 0.84 -12.44 11.24
N ARG A 46 0.79 -13.50 10.42
CA ARG A 46 1.99 -14.10 9.84
C ARG A 46 2.53 -13.17 8.76
N ILE A 47 3.85 -13.01 8.67
CA ILE A 47 4.47 -12.17 7.63
C ILE A 47 5.26 -13.06 6.67
N ARG A 48 4.99 -12.94 5.37
CA ARG A 48 5.73 -13.60 4.30
C ARG A 48 6.37 -12.53 3.42
N ARG A 49 7.71 -12.46 3.49
CA ARG A 49 8.51 -11.53 2.69
C ARG A 49 8.90 -12.19 1.38
N ILE A 50 8.67 -11.47 0.28
CA ILE A 50 8.95 -11.95 -1.07
C ILE A 50 10.29 -11.38 -1.53
N LYS A 51 11.23 -12.27 -1.81
CA LYS A 51 12.51 -11.92 -2.44
C LYS A 51 12.28 -11.26 -3.80
N ALA A 52 13.10 -10.28 -4.14
CA ALA A 52 13.00 -9.51 -5.38
C ALA A 52 12.82 -10.39 -6.64
N ARG A 53 13.56 -11.50 -6.74
CA ARG A 53 13.47 -12.44 -7.88
C ARG A 53 12.10 -13.11 -8.07
N PHE A 54 11.24 -13.13 -7.04
CA PHE A 54 9.88 -13.71 -7.08
C PHE A 54 8.77 -12.65 -7.02
N ARG A 55 9.14 -11.37 -7.04
CA ARG A 55 8.19 -10.25 -6.91
C ARG A 55 7.14 -10.24 -8.02
N HIS A 56 7.58 -10.38 -9.27
CA HIS A 56 6.74 -10.27 -10.47
C HIS A 56 5.57 -11.27 -10.51
N THR A 57 5.69 -12.43 -9.84
CA THR A 57 4.62 -13.40 -9.72
C THR A 57 3.85 -13.26 -8.40
N SER A 58 4.54 -13.01 -7.30
CA SER A 58 3.95 -13.05 -5.96
C SER A 58 3.19 -11.77 -5.59
N LEU A 59 3.56 -10.62 -6.17
CA LEU A 59 2.94 -9.31 -5.93
C LEU A 59 2.22 -8.76 -7.18
N ALA A 60 1.99 -9.60 -8.20
CA ALA A 60 1.41 -9.19 -9.48
C ALA A 60 0.10 -8.41 -9.36
N ILE A 61 -0.76 -8.77 -8.39
CA ILE A 61 -2.02 -8.07 -8.13
C ILE A 61 -1.73 -6.64 -7.65
N VAL A 62 -0.83 -6.47 -6.69
CA VAL A 62 -0.44 -5.15 -6.15
C VAL A 62 0.17 -4.29 -7.25
N ASP A 63 1.09 -4.84 -8.04
CA ASP A 63 1.72 -4.11 -9.14
C ASP A 63 0.69 -3.69 -10.20
N ARG A 64 -0.29 -4.55 -10.52
CA ARG A 64 -1.40 -4.20 -11.43
C ARG A 64 -2.28 -3.09 -10.87
N TYR A 65 -2.62 -3.14 -9.59
CA TYR A 65 -3.41 -2.09 -8.94
C TYR A 65 -2.66 -0.75 -8.90
N ALA A 66 -1.35 -0.77 -8.62
CA ALA A 66 -0.51 0.42 -8.66
C ALA A 66 -0.50 1.06 -10.06
N GLY A 67 -0.33 0.25 -11.11
CA GLY A 67 -0.40 0.74 -12.49
C GLY A 67 -1.76 1.36 -12.85
N LEU A 68 -2.87 0.70 -12.48
CA LEU A 68 -4.22 1.23 -12.69
C LEU A 68 -4.48 2.53 -11.92
N PHE A 69 -3.99 2.61 -10.68
CA PHE A 69 -4.08 3.81 -9.86
C PHE A 69 -3.35 4.97 -10.53
N THR A 70 -2.08 4.77 -10.90
CA THR A 70 -1.26 5.75 -11.59
C THR A 70 -1.93 6.27 -12.87
N LEU A 71 -2.46 5.36 -13.70
CA LEU A 71 -3.17 5.74 -14.93
C LEU A 71 -4.40 6.62 -14.65
N ARG A 72 -5.18 6.31 -13.62
CA ARG A 72 -6.37 7.10 -13.23
C ARG A 72 -5.98 8.46 -12.65
N VAL A 73 -4.98 8.50 -11.78
CA VAL A 73 -4.48 9.74 -11.17
C VAL A 73 -3.97 10.68 -12.25
N PHE A 74 -3.12 10.21 -13.17
CA PHE A 74 -2.63 11.05 -14.26
C PHE A 74 -3.75 11.57 -15.14
N LYS A 75 -4.74 10.73 -15.50
CA LYS A 75 -5.89 11.19 -16.27
C LYS A 75 -6.64 12.33 -15.57
N ASN A 76 -6.86 12.20 -14.26
CA ASN A 76 -7.53 13.23 -13.47
C ASN A 76 -6.67 14.51 -13.36
N GLN A 77 -5.37 14.37 -13.12
CA GLN A 77 -4.43 15.49 -13.04
C GLN A 77 -4.43 16.28 -14.35
N TYR A 78 -4.26 15.59 -15.50
CA TYR A 78 -4.29 16.23 -16.81
C TYR A 78 -5.62 16.94 -17.06
N ALA A 79 -6.75 16.31 -16.72
CA ALA A 79 -8.06 16.94 -16.88
C ALA A 79 -8.17 18.26 -16.08
N ILE A 80 -7.62 18.32 -14.87
CA ILE A 80 -7.55 19.54 -14.07
C ILE A 80 -6.59 20.55 -14.70
N GLU A 81 -5.39 20.14 -15.12
CA GLU A 81 -4.40 21.03 -15.76
C GLU A 81 -4.93 21.68 -17.04
N PHE A 82 -5.71 20.96 -17.85
CA PHE A 82 -6.37 21.52 -19.04
C PHE A 82 -7.44 22.57 -18.71
N LEU A 83 -8.03 22.52 -17.51
CA LEU A 83 -9.00 23.51 -17.04
C LEU A 83 -8.34 24.72 -16.36
N LEU A 84 -7.07 24.59 -15.97
CA LEU A 84 -6.30 25.70 -15.42
C LEU A 84 -5.83 26.61 -16.56
N PRO A 85 -5.96 27.95 -16.43
CA PRO A 85 -5.38 28.85 -17.40
C PRO A 85 -3.87 28.62 -17.47
N SER A 86 -3.33 28.47 -18.68
CA SER A 86 -1.90 28.23 -18.92
C SER A 86 -1.05 29.25 -18.16
N GLY A 87 -0.24 28.79 -17.20
CA GLY A 87 0.71 29.63 -16.46
C GLY A 87 0.40 29.88 -14.98
N LYS A 88 -0.60 29.24 -14.38
CA LYS A 88 -0.72 29.15 -12.91
C LYS A 88 -0.32 27.76 -12.44
N VAL A 89 0.98 27.55 -12.26
CA VAL A 89 1.54 26.47 -11.45
C VAL A 89 1.96 27.07 -10.11
#